data_AF-A0A4R0P4B0-F1
#
_entry.id   AF-A0A4R0P4B0-F1
#
_cell.length_a   1.000
_cell.length_b   1.000
_cell.length_c   1.000
_cell.angle_alpha   90.00
_cell.angle_beta   90.00
_cell.angle_gamma   90.00
#
_symmetry.space_group_name_H-M   'P 1'
#
loop_
_entity.id
_entity.type
_entity.pdbx_description
1 polymer ?
#
loop_
_entity_poly.entity_id
_entity_poly.type
_entity_poly.pdbx_seq_one_letter_code
_entity_poly.pdbx_strand_id
1 'polypeptide(L)'
;MTGILVPISLFLGAFAMVFGIRYLSNKEKMAMIERGIDPGVSRSTPKPFLSLKFGLLLVGLGIGLLVALFTVRSTFGSDMTHTEEGQAVAIYFGCIGIFGGIGLIVSYVIEKKWLDKESLK
;
A
#
# COMPACT_ATOMS: atom_id res chain seq x y z
N MET A 1 9.81 11.01 -37.90
CA MET A 1 9.32 12.28 -37.29
C MET A 1 8.21 12.07 -36.25
N THR A 2 7.47 10.96 -36.27
CA THR A 2 6.38 10.66 -35.32
C THR A 2 6.84 10.20 -33.92
N GLY A 3 8.02 9.59 -33.80
CA GLY A 3 8.53 9.06 -32.53
C GLY A 3 8.88 10.12 -31.47
N ILE A 4 9.14 11.37 -31.87
CA ILE A 4 9.44 12.48 -30.93
C ILE A 4 8.18 13.14 -30.39
N LEU A 5 7.05 13.04 -31.12
CA LEU A 5 5.80 13.71 -30.77
C LEU A 5 5.10 13.03 -29.57
N VAL A 6 5.23 11.70 -29.48
CA VAL A 6 4.63 10.87 -28.43
C VAL A 6 5.14 11.23 -27.03
N PRO A 7 6.46 11.30 -26.76
CA PRO A 7 6.93 11.70 -25.43
C PRO A 7 6.54 13.15 -25.11
N ILE A 8 6.60 14.07 -26.09
CA ILE A 8 6.28 15.49 -25.87
C ILE A 8 4.81 15.67 -25.46
N SER A 9 3.86 15.04 -26.15
CA SER A 9 2.43 15.13 -25.80
C SER A 9 2.12 14.48 -24.46
N LEU A 10 2.82 13.39 -24.10
CA LEU A 10 2.66 12.69 -22.83
C LEU A 10 3.18 13.54 -21.67
N PHE A 11 4.36 14.15 -21.79
CA PHE A 11 4.91 15.06 -20.78
C PHE A 11 4.03 16.30 -20.61
N LEU A 12 3.54 16.89 -21.70
CA LEU A 12 2.67 18.06 -21.65
C LEU A 12 1.31 17.71 -21.00
N GLY A 13 0.74 16.56 -21.34
CA GLY A 13 -0.50 16.06 -20.75
C GLY A 13 -0.37 15.74 -19.27
N ALA A 14 0.72 15.10 -18.86
CA ALA A 14 1.00 14.82 -17.45
C ALA A 14 1.17 16.13 -16.66
N PHE A 15 1.90 17.11 -17.20
CA PHE A 15 2.06 18.41 -16.56
C PHE A 15 0.73 19.17 -16.43
N ALA A 16 -0.08 19.18 -17.50
CA ALA A 16 -1.41 19.79 -17.48
C ALA A 16 -2.35 19.10 -16.48
N MET A 17 -2.29 17.77 -16.36
CA MET A 17 -3.07 17.00 -15.40
C MET A 17 -2.66 17.34 -13.96
N VAL A 18 -1.36 17.34 -13.66
CA VAL A 18 -0.86 17.69 -12.32
C VAL A 18 -1.25 19.13 -11.96
N PHE A 19 -1.08 20.07 -12.90
CA PHE A 19 -1.49 21.45 -12.70
C PHE A 19 -3.00 21.59 -12.48
N GLY A 20 -3.81 20.88 -13.28
CA GLY A 20 -5.27 20.87 -13.17
C GLY A 20 -5.75 20.38 -11.81
N ILE A 21 -5.23 19.24 -11.34
CA ILE A 21 -5.54 18.69 -10.01
C ILE A 21 -5.18 19.70 -8.92
N ARG A 22 -4.03 20.35 -9.03
CA ARG A 22 -3.52 21.29 -8.01
C ARG A 22 -4.31 22.60 -7.99
N TYR A 23 -4.72 23.10 -9.16
CA TYR A 23 -5.56 24.29 -9.31
C TYR A 23 -6.98 24.06 -8.76
N LEU A 24 -7.61 22.94 -9.12
CA LEU A 24 -8.92 22.54 -8.61
C LEU A 24 -8.89 22.35 -7.09
N SER A 25 -7.89 21.63 -6.57
CA SER A 25 -7.71 21.43 -5.12
C SER A 25 -7.50 22.74 -4.36
N ASN A 26 -6.93 23.78 -5.00
CA ASN A 26 -6.79 25.09 -4.36
C ASN A 26 -8.11 25.88 -4.35
N LYS A 27 -8.88 25.82 -5.43
CA LYS A 27 -10.22 26.41 -5.50
C LYS A 27 -11.19 25.76 -4.51
N GLU A 28 -11.13 24.43 -4.37
CA GLU A 28 -11.96 23.70 -3.40
C GLU A 28 -11.68 24.14 -1.96
N LYS A 29 -10.41 24.37 -1.60
CA LYS A 29 -10.05 24.85 -0.26
C LYS A 29 -10.55 26.27 0.00
N MET A 30 -10.50 27.15 -0.99
CA MET A 30 -11.03 28.52 -0.86
C MET A 30 -12.55 28.51 -0.67
N ALA A 31 -13.27 27.70 -1.47
CA ALA A 31 -14.72 27.53 -1.33
C ALA A 31 -15.12 26.88 0.02
N MET A 32 -14.23 26.10 0.63
CA MET A 32 -14.43 25.50 1.95
C MET A 32 -14.32 26.57 3.06
N ILE A 33 -13.29 27.44 2.98
CA ILE A 33 -13.09 28.58 3.90
C ILE A 33 -14.26 29.57 3.80
N GLU A 34 -14.71 29.88 2.58
CA GLU A 34 -15.87 30.77 2.34
C GLU A 34 -17.18 30.21 2.91
N ARG A 35 -17.30 28.89 3.02
CA ARG A 35 -18.44 28.21 3.66
C ARG A 35 -18.28 28.04 5.17
N GLY A 36 -17.23 28.63 5.77
CA GLY A 36 -16.95 28.54 7.20
C GLY A 36 -16.43 27.18 7.66
N ILE A 37 -16.02 26.31 6.72
CA ILE A 37 -15.42 25.02 7.00
C ILE A 37 -13.90 25.19 6.97
N ASP A 38 -13.23 24.95 8.09
CA ASP A 38 -11.78 25.06 8.17
C ASP A 38 -11.11 23.85 7.46
N PRO A 39 -10.42 24.04 6.32
CA PRO A 39 -9.79 22.96 5.57
C PRO A 39 -8.57 22.37 6.28
N GLY A 40 -8.12 22.98 7.38
CA GLY A 40 -6.98 22.56 8.19
C GLY A 40 -7.32 21.47 9.21
N VAL A 41 -8.56 21.38 9.69
CA VAL A 41 -8.97 20.41 10.73
C VAL A 41 -8.95 18.98 10.20
N SER A 42 -9.16 18.78 8.89
CA SER A 42 -9.05 17.45 8.28
C SER A 42 -7.59 16.97 8.08
N ARG A 43 -6.59 17.83 8.29
CA ARG A 43 -5.16 17.52 8.04
C ARG A 43 -4.32 17.37 9.31
N SER A 44 -4.82 17.78 10.48
CA SER A 44 -4.00 17.88 11.69
C SER A 44 -3.95 16.61 12.53
N THR A 45 -4.72 15.57 12.22
CA THR A 45 -4.37 14.24 12.70
C THR A 45 -3.25 13.77 11.77
N PRO A 46 -1.96 13.79 12.18
CA PRO A 46 -0.97 12.99 11.48
C PRO A 46 -1.61 11.61 11.32
N LYS A 47 -1.40 10.93 10.21
CA LYS A 47 -1.79 9.52 10.11
C LYS A 47 -0.59 8.70 10.60
N PRO A 48 -0.27 8.60 11.91
CA PRO A 48 0.82 7.73 12.40
C PRO A 48 0.57 6.27 12.03
N PHE A 49 -0.63 5.95 11.55
CA PHE A 49 -1.06 4.65 11.10
C PHE A 49 -0.53 4.26 9.71
N LEU A 50 -0.01 5.18 8.88
CA LEU A 50 0.54 4.78 7.58
C LEU A 50 1.82 3.95 7.75
N SER A 51 2.73 4.39 8.62
CA SER A 51 3.94 3.64 8.97
C SER A 51 3.61 2.33 9.68
N LEU A 52 2.54 2.27 10.48
CA LEU A 52 2.08 1.03 11.12
C LEU A 52 1.53 0.01 10.10
N LYS A 53 0.80 0.47 9.07
CA LYS A 53 0.33 -0.38 7.96
C LYS A 53 1.48 -0.97 7.18
N PHE A 54 2.44 -0.14 6.76
CA PHE A 54 3.62 -0.62 6.04
C PHE A 54 4.53 -1.49 6.90
N GLY A 55 4.70 -1.17 8.19
CA GLY A 55 5.48 -1.99 9.11
C GLY A 55 4.89 -3.38 9.28
N LEU A 56 3.58 -3.49 9.53
CA LEU A 56 2.95 -4.80 9.75
C LEU A 56 2.79 -5.61 8.45
N LEU A 57 2.64 -4.93 7.31
CA LEU A 57 2.74 -5.56 5.98
C LEU A 57 4.14 -6.15 5.79
N LEU A 58 5.20 -5.38 6.04
CA LEU A 58 6.59 -5.83 5.87
C LEU A 58 6.91 -7.02 6.78
N VAL A 59 6.41 -7.01 8.03
CA VAL A 59 6.54 -8.13 8.97
C VAL A 59 5.80 -9.37 8.46
N GLY A 60 4.56 -9.22 7.98
CA GLY A 60 3.80 -10.32 7.39
C GLY A 60 4.49 -10.92 6.16
N LEU A 61 5.04 -10.08 5.29
CA LEU A 61 5.85 -10.49 4.14
C LEU A 61 7.09 -11.28 4.57
N GLY A 62 7.85 -10.76 5.54
CA GLY A 62 9.08 -11.40 6.02
C GLY A 62 8.81 -12.76 6.67
N ILE A 63 7.83 -12.83 7.57
CA ILE A 63 7.44 -14.09 8.22
C ILE A 63 6.89 -15.07 7.17
N GLY A 64 6.05 -14.61 6.25
CA GLY A 64 5.50 -15.43 5.17
C GLY A 64 6.57 -16.06 4.29
N LEU A 65 7.65 -15.32 3.99
CA LEU A 65 8.77 -15.81 3.19
C LEU A 65 9.62 -16.84 3.95
N LEU A 66 9.86 -16.63 5.25
CA LEU A 66 10.54 -17.62 6.10
C LEU A 66 9.74 -18.92 6.23
N VAL A 67 8.42 -18.82 6.42
CA VAL A 67 7.51 -19.98 6.49
C VAL A 67 7.43 -20.69 5.14
N ALA A 68 7.41 -19.96 4.03
CA ALA A 68 7.44 -20.55 2.69
C ALA A 68 8.73 -21.33 2.46
N LEU A 69 9.88 -20.76 2.84
CA LEU A 69 11.18 -21.41 2.69
C LEU A 69 11.27 -22.70 3.51
N PHE A 70 10.73 -22.69 4.73
CA PHE A 70 10.66 -23.88 5.56
C PHE A 70 9.72 -24.94 4.96
N THR A 71 8.55 -24.53 4.47
CA THR A 71 7.57 -25.42 3.83
C THR A 71 8.10 -26.06 2.55
N VAL A 72 8.80 -25.29 1.70
CA VAL A 72 9.41 -25.80 0.48
C VAL A 72 10.54 -26.76 0.83
N ARG A 73 11.41 -26.41 1.79
CA ARG A 73 12.49 -27.31 2.28
C ARG A 73 11.95 -28.60 2.89
N SER A 74 10.84 -28.55 3.62
CA SER A 74 10.24 -29.73 4.26
C SER A 74 9.48 -30.62 3.29
N THR A 75 8.89 -30.04 2.24
CA THR A 75 8.06 -30.78 1.27
C THR A 75 8.89 -31.39 0.15
N PHE A 76 9.90 -30.68 -0.37
CA PHE A 76 10.68 -31.12 -1.54
C PHE A 76 12.05 -31.72 -1.22
N GLY A 77 12.55 -31.60 0.01
CA GLY A 77 13.87 -32.11 0.37
C GLY A 77 15.01 -31.49 -0.46
N SER A 78 16.21 -32.10 -0.40
CA SER A 78 17.42 -31.58 -1.07
C SER A 78 17.48 -31.81 -2.59
N ASP A 79 16.57 -32.61 -3.15
CA ASP A 79 16.54 -32.96 -4.58
C ASP A 79 15.40 -32.21 -5.29
N MET A 80 15.70 -31.00 -5.76
CA MET A 80 14.76 -30.23 -6.59
C MET A 80 14.88 -30.67 -8.05
N THR A 81 13.83 -31.31 -8.58
CA THR A 81 13.68 -31.54 -10.03
C THR A 81 13.01 -30.32 -10.69
N HIS A 82 13.27 -30.05 -11.97
CA HIS A 82 12.74 -28.89 -12.71
C HIS A 82 11.20 -28.74 -12.68
N THR A 83 10.43 -29.81 -12.42
CA THR A 83 8.98 -29.76 -12.22
C THR A 83 8.55 -29.20 -10.87
N GLU A 84 9.40 -29.35 -9.85
CA GLU A 84 9.13 -28.95 -8.46
C GLU A 84 9.36 -27.44 -8.25
N GLU A 85 10.15 -26.80 -9.13
CA GLU A 85 10.41 -25.35 -9.07
C GLU A 85 9.13 -24.54 -9.24
N GLY A 86 8.21 -24.99 -10.11
CA GLY A 86 6.91 -24.34 -10.31
C GLY A 86 6.01 -24.40 -9.08
N GLN A 87 6.00 -25.53 -8.36
CA GLN A 87 5.24 -25.66 -7.11
C GLN A 87 5.87 -24.85 -5.97
N ALA A 88 7.19 -24.81 -5.89
CA ALA A 88 7.89 -23.98 -4.92
C ALA A 88 7.51 -22.49 -5.10
N VAL A 89 7.52 -21.97 -6.33
CA VAL A 89 7.12 -20.58 -6.62
C VAL A 89 5.68 -20.29 -6.21
N ALA A 90 4.75 -21.21 -6.49
CA ALA A 90 3.35 -21.06 -6.06
C ALA A 90 3.22 -20.99 -4.53
N ILE A 91 4.00 -21.78 -3.80
CA ILE A 91 4.03 -21.76 -2.32
C ILE A 91 4.60 -20.43 -1.81
N TYR A 92 5.68 -19.92 -2.41
CA TYR A 92 6.24 -18.61 -2.03
C TYR A 92 5.23 -17.48 -2.23
N PHE A 93 4.60 -17.38 -3.41
CA PHE A 93 3.60 -16.35 -3.68
C PHE A 93 2.35 -16.51 -2.80
N GLY A 94 1.91 -17.74 -2.56
CA GLY A 94 0.76 -18.05 -1.70
C GLY A 94 1.00 -17.65 -0.25
N CYS A 95 2.12 -18.09 0.35
CA CYS A 95 2.47 -17.75 1.73
C CYS A 95 2.69 -16.24 1.91
N ILE A 96 3.41 -15.60 0.98
CA ILE A 96 3.61 -14.13 1.00
C ILE A 96 2.27 -13.39 0.95
N GLY A 97 1.37 -13.78 0.05
CA GLY A 97 0.05 -13.15 -0.10
C GLY A 97 -0.81 -13.32 1.15
N ILE A 98 -0.85 -14.54 1.72
CA ILE A 98 -1.65 -14.84 2.91
C ILE A 98 -1.10 -14.12 4.14
N PHE A 99 0.19 -14.26 4.44
CA PHE A 99 0.79 -13.64 5.63
C PHE A 99 0.87 -12.12 5.51
N GLY A 100 1.15 -11.58 4.32
CA GLY A 100 1.08 -10.15 4.04
C GLY A 100 -0.35 -9.61 4.22
N GLY A 101 -1.36 -10.35 3.76
CA GLY A 101 -2.78 -10.03 3.95
C GLY A 101 -3.20 -10.05 5.41
N ILE A 102 -2.81 -11.08 6.16
CA ILE A 102 -3.07 -11.17 7.61
C ILE A 102 -2.41 -9.99 8.34
N GLY A 103 -1.16 -9.64 8.00
CA GLY A 103 -0.46 -8.48 8.54
C GLY A 103 -1.25 -7.18 8.34
N LEU A 104 -1.88 -6.98 7.17
CA LEU A 104 -2.74 -5.82 6.92
C LEU A 104 -4.05 -5.87 7.72
N ILE A 105 -4.70 -7.02 7.83
CA ILE A 105 -5.94 -7.18 8.61
C ILE A 105 -5.68 -6.86 10.09
N VAL A 106 -4.59 -7.37 10.66
CA VAL A 106 -4.21 -7.08 12.05
C VAL A 106 -3.94 -5.58 12.22
N SER A 107 -3.34 -4.93 11.22
CA SER A 107 -3.08 -3.47 11.26
C SER A 107 -4.40 -2.70 11.38
N TYR A 108 -5.41 -3.10 10.60
CA TYR A 108 -6.74 -2.49 10.65
C TYR A 108 -7.44 -2.71 11.99
N VAL A 109 -7.33 -3.90 12.58
CA VAL A 109 -7.95 -4.20 13.88
C VAL A 109 -7.29 -3.39 15.01
N ILE A 110 -5.95 -3.23 14.97
CA ILE A 110 -5.21 -2.40 15.93
C ILE A 110 -5.63 -0.93 15.77
N GLU A 111 -5.70 -0.43 14.54
CA GLU A 111 -6.14 0.93 14.23
C GLU A 111 -7.56 1.19 14.75
N LYS A 112 -8.51 0.27 14.48
CA LYS A 112 -9.89 0.38 14.95
C LYS A 112 -9.98 0.43 16.48
N LYS A 113 -9.25 -0.46 17.18
CA LYS A 113 -9.23 -0.47 18.66
C LYS A 113 -8.66 0.82 19.24
N TRP A 114 -7.68 1.42 18.58
CA TRP A 114 -7.06 2.65 19.06
C TRP A 114 -8.00 3.85 18.90
N LEU A 115 -8.68 3.95 17.75
CA LEU A 115 -9.70 4.97 17.48
C LEU A 115 -10.90 4.87 18.42
N ASP A 116 -11.43 3.67 18.65
CA ASP A 116 -12.55 3.46 19.58
C ASP A 116 -12.19 3.93 21.00
N LYS A 117 -10.95 3.70 21.44
CA LYS A 117 -10.47 4.09 22.77
C LYS A 117 -10.25 5.60 22.91
N GLU A 118 -9.90 6.29 21.83
CA GLU A 118 -9.78 7.75 21.81
C GLU A 118 -11.14 8.43 21.79
N SER A 119 -12.14 7.84 21.13
CA SER A 119 -13.53 8.38 21.10
C SER A 119 -14.28 8.29 22.43
N LEU A 120 -13.79 7.47 23.36
CA LEU A 120 -14.36 7.25 24.70
C LEU A 120 -13.72 8.12 25.79
N LYS A 121 -12.84 9.05 25.43
CA LYS A 121 -12.29 10.09 26.30
C LYS A 121 -12.88 11.45 25.96
#